data_AF-A0A7C0VDX8-F1
#
_entry.id   AF-A0A7C0VDX8-F1
#
_cell.length_a   1.000
_cell.length_b   1.000
_cell.length_c   1.000
_cell.angle_alpha   90.00
_cell.angle_beta   90.00
_cell.angle_gamma   90.00
#
_symmetry.space_group_name_H-M   'P 1'
#
loop_
_entity.id
_entity.type
_entity.pdbx_description
1 polymer ?
#
loop_
_entity_poly.entity_id
_entity_poly.type
_entity_poly.pdbx_seq_one_letter_code
_entity_poly.pdbx_strand_id
1 'polypeptide(L)'
;MLLFLCSGLQLIFTGDFLPAHRLVPYIRKEPVHPVKNIYPQFVRADFVIVNLESPITNVGKPADKKYTFRIPETFSPYFRLWHIDAVTLANNHIMDYGVKGLKRTLIHLDGNGIKHTGAGMNQEEAMKPIIFEKDGIIIGILAYSLTYPESFYAGKEKPGTVYGSYGNILKGIGSIRDSVDFLVVAFHWGQELLDTPKVYQKKLARFCIDNGADLVIGHHPHVTQGEEMYKGKLIVYSLGNFAFGTFSERGKGEMLVVDIKGDSIHYNIIPLEVRPSRTDFSPYTLKGERKYKSHFTPHKPQPHPPHPLILPSETYLYPSED
;
A
#
# COMPACT_ATOMS: atom_id res chain seq x y z
N MET A 1 3.24 -35.56 21.31
CA MET A 1 2.32 -34.55 20.75
C MET A 1 3.12 -33.73 19.74
N LEU A 2 3.15 -34.16 18.48
CA LEU A 2 3.88 -33.46 17.42
C LEU A 2 3.13 -32.16 17.09
N LEU A 3 3.72 -31.02 17.45
CA LEU A 3 3.37 -29.73 16.87
C LEU A 3 3.78 -29.77 15.40
N PHE A 4 2.81 -29.96 14.50
CA PHE A 4 2.99 -29.56 13.11
C PHE A 4 3.09 -28.02 13.11
N LEU A 5 4.32 -27.50 13.15
CA LEU A 5 4.63 -26.17 12.67
C LEU A 5 4.16 -26.13 11.21
N CYS A 6 3.04 -25.47 10.95
CA CYS A 6 2.61 -25.24 9.59
C CYS A 6 3.55 -24.16 9.02
N SER A 7 4.68 -24.58 8.45
CA SER A 7 5.70 -23.73 7.83
C SER A 7 5.07 -22.94 6.68
N GLY A 8 4.91 -21.63 6.87
CA GLY A 8 4.35 -20.73 5.87
C GLY A 8 4.60 -19.28 6.25
N LEU A 9 4.80 -18.45 5.25
CA LEU A 9 4.98 -17.00 5.37
C LEU A 9 3.61 -16.31 5.34
N GLN A 10 3.27 -15.53 6.35
CA GLN A 10 2.03 -14.77 6.44
C GLN A 10 2.29 -13.27 6.32
N LEU A 11 1.67 -12.65 5.31
CA LEU A 11 1.63 -11.20 5.11
C LEU A 11 0.25 -10.67 5.49
N ILE A 12 0.20 -9.49 6.10
CA ILE A 12 -1.05 -8.74 6.29
C ILE A 12 -0.95 -7.41 5.56
N PHE A 13 -1.97 -7.10 4.78
CA PHE A 13 -2.20 -5.78 4.19
C PHE A 13 -3.48 -5.19 4.77
N THR A 14 -3.44 -3.92 5.16
CA THR A 14 -4.64 -3.18 5.57
C THR A 14 -5.01 -2.10 4.58
N GLY A 15 -6.22 -1.54 4.73
CA GLY A 15 -6.59 -0.29 4.10
C GLY A 15 -5.80 0.94 4.61
N ASP A 16 -6.33 2.12 4.27
CA ASP A 16 -5.76 3.44 4.57
C ASP A 16 -5.55 3.64 6.09
N PHE A 17 -4.30 3.89 6.47
CA PHE A 17 -3.88 4.12 7.85
C PHE A 17 -3.54 5.59 8.07
N LEU A 18 -4.34 6.25 8.89
CA LEU A 18 -4.18 7.66 9.24
C LEU A 18 -4.11 7.79 10.77
N PRO A 19 -2.96 7.48 11.42
CA PRO A 19 -2.74 7.65 12.86
C PRO A 19 -2.50 9.12 13.25
N ALA A 20 -3.33 10.00 12.71
CA ALA A 20 -3.23 11.44 12.80
C ALA A 20 -4.59 12.06 13.15
N HIS A 21 -4.62 13.38 13.23
CA HIS A 21 -5.84 14.15 13.37
C HIS A 21 -6.71 13.71 14.57
N ARG A 22 -7.90 13.10 14.36
CA ARG A 22 -8.80 12.73 15.48
C ARG A 22 -8.32 11.52 16.27
N LEU A 23 -7.39 10.75 15.73
CA LEU A 23 -6.84 9.56 16.40
C LEU A 23 -5.70 9.92 17.37
N VAL A 24 -5.13 11.14 17.28
CA VAL A 24 -4.00 11.58 18.13
C VAL A 24 -4.31 11.53 19.65
N PRO A 25 -5.46 12.02 20.15
CA PRO A 25 -5.75 11.97 21.58
C PRO A 25 -5.85 10.53 22.12
N TYR A 26 -6.37 9.60 21.31
CA TYR A 26 -6.47 8.19 21.68
C TYR A 26 -5.09 7.54 21.76
N ILE A 27 -4.22 7.77 20.77
CA ILE A 27 -2.83 7.28 20.78
C ILE A 27 -2.05 7.83 21.99
N ARG A 28 -2.24 9.09 22.37
CA ARG A 28 -1.58 9.68 23.56
C ARG A 28 -2.01 9.00 24.86
N LYS A 29 -3.27 8.58 24.94
CA LYS A 29 -3.81 7.90 26.12
C LYS A 29 -3.41 6.43 26.18
N GLU A 30 -3.44 5.77 25.03
CA GLU A 30 -3.15 4.34 24.88
C GLU A 30 -2.37 4.16 23.57
N PRO A 31 -1.02 4.06 23.61
CA PRO A 31 -0.21 4.02 22.39
C PRO A 31 -0.59 2.92 21.40
N VAL A 32 -1.04 1.75 21.87
CA VAL A 32 -1.50 0.62 21.04
C VAL A 32 -2.90 0.83 20.43
N HIS A 33 -3.61 1.91 20.76
CA HIS A 33 -5.02 2.08 20.45
C HIS A 33 -5.42 1.84 18.99
N PRO A 34 -4.68 2.31 17.96
CA PRO A 34 -5.09 2.11 16.57
C PRO A 34 -5.19 0.63 16.14
N VAL A 35 -4.48 -0.25 16.84
CA VAL A 35 -4.37 -1.68 16.50
C VAL A 35 -4.89 -2.60 17.60
N LYS A 36 -5.30 -2.08 18.76
CA LYS A 36 -5.53 -2.90 19.97
C LYS A 36 -6.50 -4.06 19.76
N ASN A 37 -7.54 -3.87 18.95
CA ASN A 37 -8.58 -4.87 18.71
C ASN A 37 -8.19 -5.93 17.66
N ILE A 38 -7.12 -5.70 16.90
CA ILE A 38 -6.58 -6.63 15.89
C ILE A 38 -5.12 -7.03 16.18
N TYR A 39 -4.59 -6.58 17.31
CA TYR A 39 -3.21 -6.77 17.71
C TYR A 39 -2.76 -8.23 17.68
N PRO A 40 -3.58 -9.21 18.14
CA PRO A 40 -3.21 -10.62 18.06
C PRO A 40 -2.97 -11.11 16.63
N GLN A 41 -3.67 -10.58 15.64
CA GLN A 41 -3.47 -10.93 14.23
C GLN A 41 -2.16 -10.37 13.71
N PHE A 42 -1.84 -9.12 14.04
CA PHE A 42 -0.59 -8.47 13.62
C PHE A 42 0.64 -9.14 14.22
N VAL A 43 0.61 -9.49 15.51
CA VAL A 43 1.73 -10.17 16.19
C VAL A 43 2.01 -11.55 15.59
N ARG A 44 1.00 -12.21 15.02
CA ARG A 44 1.11 -13.55 14.42
C ARG A 44 1.60 -13.52 12.98
N ALA A 45 1.43 -12.40 12.28
CA ALA A 45 1.92 -12.24 10.92
C ALA A 45 3.44 -12.08 10.91
N ASP A 46 4.06 -12.48 9.81
CA ASP A 46 5.49 -12.30 9.64
C ASP A 46 5.84 -10.90 9.18
N PHE A 47 4.99 -10.33 8.32
CA PHE A 47 5.10 -8.93 7.89
C PHE A 47 3.73 -8.27 7.79
N VAL A 48 3.59 -7.08 8.39
CA VAL A 48 2.40 -6.22 8.26
C VAL A 48 2.73 -4.98 7.46
N ILE A 49 1.91 -4.71 6.44
CA ILE A 49 2.06 -3.62 5.49
C ILE A 49 0.80 -2.76 5.49
N VAL A 50 0.97 -1.44 5.58
CA VAL A 50 -0.15 -0.48 5.59
C VAL A 50 0.06 0.64 4.56
N ASN A 51 -1.01 1.26 4.07
CA ASN A 51 -0.91 2.54 3.36
C ASN A 51 -0.86 3.68 4.38
N LEU A 52 0.31 4.30 4.57
CA LEU A 52 0.48 5.39 5.53
C LEU A 52 0.09 6.72 4.89
N GLU A 53 -1.09 7.22 5.22
CA GLU A 53 -1.70 8.37 4.56
C GLU A 53 -1.50 9.69 5.33
N SER A 54 -0.31 9.88 5.93
CA SER A 54 0.06 11.13 6.58
C SER A 54 1.57 11.18 6.86
N PRO A 55 2.24 12.33 6.71
CA PRO A 55 3.65 12.49 7.05
C PRO A 55 3.87 12.43 8.55
N ILE A 56 5.03 11.90 8.96
CA ILE A 56 5.54 11.96 10.33
C ILE A 56 6.41 13.21 10.45
N THR A 57 5.84 14.31 10.96
CA THR A 57 6.55 15.59 10.99
C THR A 57 5.99 16.61 11.96
N ASN A 58 6.89 17.38 12.57
CA ASN A 58 6.57 18.60 13.31
C ASN A 58 6.97 19.88 12.54
N VAL A 59 7.50 19.73 11.32
CA VAL A 59 8.04 20.82 10.49
C VAL A 59 7.37 20.86 9.12
N GLY A 60 7.74 21.85 8.31
CA GLY A 60 7.13 22.09 7.02
C GLY A 60 5.94 23.04 7.11
N LYS A 61 5.42 23.43 5.94
CA LYS A 61 4.22 24.25 5.82
C LYS A 61 3.11 23.38 5.25
N PRO A 62 1.87 23.49 5.76
CA PRO A 62 0.74 22.77 5.19
C PRO A 62 0.59 23.16 3.72
N ALA A 63 0.36 22.17 2.86
CA ALA A 63 0.02 22.38 1.46
C ALA A 63 -1.32 23.09 1.33
N ASP A 64 -1.51 23.82 0.23
CA ASP A 64 -2.78 24.48 -0.08
C ASP A 64 -3.80 23.46 -0.59
N LYS A 65 -4.46 22.79 0.37
CA LYS A 65 -5.54 21.82 0.12
C LYS A 65 -6.51 21.83 1.29
N LYS A 66 -7.72 21.33 1.05
CA LYS A 66 -8.82 21.30 2.03
C LYS A 66 -8.45 20.63 3.36
N TYR A 67 -7.65 19.56 3.30
CA TYR A 67 -7.24 18.78 4.48
C TYR A 67 -5.76 18.45 4.42
N THR A 68 -5.02 18.83 5.46
CA THR A 68 -3.62 18.43 5.65
C THR A 68 -3.50 17.68 6.97
N PHE A 69 -2.84 16.53 6.95
CA PHE A 69 -2.60 15.67 8.11
C PHE A 69 -1.11 15.58 8.43
N ARG A 70 -0.81 15.40 9.72
CA ARG A 70 0.53 15.06 10.19
C ARG A 70 0.45 14.19 11.42
N ILE A 71 1.38 13.28 11.54
CA ILE A 71 1.62 12.44 12.70
C ILE A 71 2.70 13.14 13.53
N PRO A 72 2.49 13.38 14.84
CA PRO A 72 3.53 13.90 15.71
C PRO A 72 4.78 13.01 15.64
N GLU A 73 5.96 13.62 15.53
CA GLU A 73 7.21 12.85 15.40
C GLU A 73 7.47 11.90 16.58
N THR A 74 6.95 12.24 17.76
CA THR A 74 7.00 11.40 18.97
C THR A 74 6.27 10.06 18.82
N PHE A 75 5.43 9.89 17.80
CA PHE A 75 4.73 8.63 17.52
C PHE A 75 5.53 7.69 16.63
N SER A 76 6.68 8.10 16.08
CA SER A 76 7.46 7.24 15.19
C SER A 76 7.87 5.88 15.80
N PRO A 77 8.22 5.77 17.10
CA PRO A 77 8.49 4.46 17.71
C PRO A 77 7.25 3.56 17.81
N TYR A 78 6.04 4.13 17.76
CA TYR A 78 4.81 3.34 17.89
C TYR A 78 4.53 2.48 16.66
N PHE A 79 5.15 2.73 15.50
CA PHE A 79 5.01 1.83 14.35
C PHE A 79 5.54 0.42 14.66
N ARG A 80 6.64 0.31 15.41
CA ARG A 80 7.15 -0.98 15.90
C ARG A 80 6.25 -1.58 16.96
N LEU A 81 5.76 -0.75 17.87
CA LEU A 81 4.76 -1.18 18.86
C LEU A 81 3.51 -1.71 18.18
N TRP A 82 3.10 -1.14 17.05
CA TRP A 82 1.96 -1.59 16.26
C TRP A 82 2.26 -2.81 15.39
N HIS A 83 3.44 -3.42 15.48
CA HIS A 83 3.84 -4.54 14.62
C HIS A 83 3.70 -4.22 13.13
N ILE A 84 4.01 -2.99 12.72
CA ILE A 84 4.09 -2.60 11.31
C ILE A 84 5.53 -2.78 10.84
N ASP A 85 5.73 -3.52 9.75
CA ASP A 85 7.05 -3.78 9.18
C ASP A 85 7.34 -2.89 7.97
N ALA A 86 6.28 -2.50 7.25
CA ALA A 86 6.36 -1.69 6.05
C ALA A 86 5.19 -0.74 5.87
N VAL A 87 5.45 0.35 5.15
CA VAL A 87 4.43 1.31 4.73
C VAL A 87 4.54 1.62 3.23
N THR A 88 3.40 1.76 2.56
CA THR A 88 3.35 2.42 1.26
C THR A 88 3.06 3.90 1.45
N LEU A 89 3.76 4.74 0.68
CA LEU A 89 3.73 6.21 0.81
C LEU A 89 3.16 6.90 -0.43
N ALA A 90 2.88 6.17 -1.50
CA ALA A 90 2.41 6.74 -2.77
C ALA A 90 0.95 7.19 -2.70
N ASN A 91 0.66 8.24 -1.94
CA ASN A 91 -0.68 8.79 -1.75
C ASN A 91 -0.68 10.33 -1.76
N ASN A 92 -1.87 10.93 -1.78
CA ASN A 92 -2.06 12.38 -1.85
C ASN A 92 -1.80 13.12 -0.53
N HIS A 93 -1.47 12.42 0.55
CA HIS A 93 -1.29 13.01 1.87
C HIS A 93 0.15 13.02 2.37
N ILE A 94 1.05 12.16 1.86
CA ILE A 94 2.44 12.12 2.35
C ILE A 94 3.19 13.45 2.16
N MET A 95 2.77 14.26 1.18
CA MET A 95 3.34 15.57 0.87
C MET A 95 2.60 16.74 1.53
N ASP A 96 1.66 16.47 2.46
CA ASP A 96 0.83 17.51 3.10
C ASP A 96 1.63 18.61 3.79
N TYR A 97 2.87 18.33 4.22
CA TYR A 97 3.79 19.31 4.83
C TYR A 97 5.04 19.56 3.97
N GLY A 98 4.92 19.28 2.67
CA GLY A 98 5.93 19.46 1.64
C GLY A 98 7.19 18.61 1.84
N VAL A 99 8.26 19.00 1.14
CA VAL A 99 9.54 18.27 1.13
C VAL A 99 10.13 18.09 2.54
N LYS A 100 9.97 19.07 3.43
CA LYS A 100 10.44 18.96 4.82
C LYS A 100 9.67 17.88 5.58
N GLY A 101 8.35 17.79 5.38
CA GLY A 101 7.51 16.76 5.96
C GLY A 101 7.85 15.36 5.45
N LEU A 102 7.99 15.21 4.13
CA LEU A 102 8.42 13.94 3.52
C LEU A 102 9.79 13.51 4.06
N LYS A 103 10.80 14.40 4.04
CA LYS A 103 12.14 14.10 4.54
C LYS A 103 12.14 13.64 5.99
N ARG A 104 11.37 14.29 6.88
CA ARG A 104 11.23 13.84 8.27
C ARG A 104 10.56 12.47 8.37
N THR A 105 9.57 12.22 7.52
CA THR A 105 8.89 10.92 7.47
C THR A 105 9.86 9.81 7.12
N LEU A 106 10.65 9.96 6.06
CA LEU A 106 11.66 8.97 5.66
C LEU A 106 12.67 8.71 6.78
N ILE A 107 13.23 9.77 7.40
CA ILE A 107 14.17 9.64 8.53
C ILE A 107 13.56 8.86 9.70
N HIS A 108 12.30 9.13 10.05
CA HIS A 108 11.62 8.46 11.16
C HIS A 108 11.30 7.01 10.85
N LEU A 109 10.90 6.69 9.61
CA LEU A 109 10.66 5.30 9.19
C LEU A 109 11.97 4.50 9.20
N ASP A 110 13.02 5.04 8.57
CA ASP A 110 14.35 4.41 8.53
C ASP A 110 14.93 4.21 9.93
N GLY A 111 14.84 5.24 10.79
CA GLY A 111 15.34 5.19 12.17
C GLY A 111 14.62 4.18 13.07
N ASN A 112 13.40 3.75 12.71
CA ASN A 112 12.65 2.71 13.41
C ASN A 112 12.69 1.36 12.69
N GLY A 113 13.43 1.26 11.57
CA GLY A 113 13.51 0.05 10.75
C GLY A 113 12.19 -0.32 10.07
N ILE A 114 11.35 0.66 9.77
CA ILE A 114 10.10 0.49 9.00
C ILE A 114 10.44 0.67 7.53
N LYS A 115 10.26 -0.38 6.72
CA LYS A 115 10.53 -0.30 5.28
C LYS A 115 9.47 0.57 4.60
N HIS A 116 9.82 1.23 3.50
CA HIS A 116 8.89 2.07 2.76
C HIS A 116 9.15 2.07 1.26
N THR A 117 8.11 2.39 0.49
CA THR A 117 8.17 2.60 -0.96
C THR A 117 7.08 3.57 -1.41
N GLY A 118 7.24 4.14 -2.61
CA GLY A 118 6.24 4.96 -3.25
C GLY A 118 6.41 6.47 -3.04
N ALA A 119 7.39 6.90 -2.24
CA ALA A 119 7.81 8.29 -2.11
C ALA A 119 9.30 8.38 -1.76
N GLY A 120 9.97 9.46 -2.15
CA GLY A 120 11.42 9.62 -1.97
C GLY A 120 11.91 11.03 -2.26
N MET A 121 13.22 11.30 -2.08
CA MET A 121 13.80 12.63 -2.35
C MET A 121 13.98 12.91 -3.84
N ASN A 122 13.75 11.91 -4.68
CA ASN A 122 13.67 11.97 -6.14
C ASN A 122 12.92 10.73 -6.64
N GLN A 123 12.68 10.64 -7.95
CA GLN A 123 11.96 9.53 -8.56
C GLN A 123 12.68 8.18 -8.38
N GLU A 124 14.02 8.15 -8.44
CA GLU A 124 14.78 6.91 -8.26
C GLU A 124 14.59 6.34 -6.85
N GLU A 125 14.76 7.17 -5.83
CA GLU A 125 14.49 6.80 -4.44
C GLU A 125 13.03 6.40 -4.22
N ALA A 126 12.09 7.17 -4.78
CA ALA A 126 10.67 6.89 -4.61
C ALA A 126 10.24 5.55 -5.22
N MET A 127 10.90 5.14 -6.31
CA MET A 127 10.67 3.86 -6.99
C MET A 127 11.41 2.68 -6.35
N LYS A 128 12.22 2.88 -5.30
CA LYS A 128 12.87 1.77 -4.61
C LYS A 128 11.80 0.84 -4.02
N PRO A 129 11.85 -0.47 -4.34
CA PRO A 129 10.88 -1.41 -3.80
C PRO A 129 11.18 -1.72 -2.34
N ILE A 130 10.14 -2.17 -1.61
CA ILE A 130 10.35 -2.90 -0.37
C ILE A 130 10.72 -4.34 -0.73
N ILE A 131 11.74 -4.87 -0.06
CA ILE A 131 12.13 -6.27 -0.14
C ILE A 131 12.08 -6.88 1.26
N PHE A 132 11.31 -7.95 1.38
CA PHE A 132 11.33 -8.85 2.54
C PHE A 132 11.89 -10.20 2.13
N GLU A 133 12.61 -10.84 3.04
CA GLU A 133 13.08 -12.21 2.87
C GLU A 133 12.80 -12.97 4.17
N LYS A 134 12.15 -14.13 4.05
CA LYS A 134 11.93 -15.03 5.17
C LYS A 134 11.82 -16.46 4.68
N ASP A 135 12.49 -17.37 5.35
CA ASP A 135 12.51 -18.80 5.03
C ASP A 135 12.85 -19.09 3.55
N GLY A 136 13.72 -18.25 2.96
CA GLY A 136 14.15 -18.34 1.56
C GLY A 136 13.15 -17.81 0.52
N ILE A 137 12.02 -17.24 0.96
CA ILE A 137 11.03 -16.60 0.09
C ILE A 137 11.27 -15.09 0.09
N ILE A 138 11.42 -14.50 -1.10
CA ILE A 138 11.65 -13.07 -1.29
C ILE A 138 10.36 -12.39 -1.80
N ILE A 139 9.90 -11.37 -1.07
CA ILE A 139 8.72 -10.59 -1.39
C ILE A 139 9.12 -9.18 -1.82
N GLY A 140 8.65 -8.74 -2.99
CA GLY A 140 8.79 -7.38 -3.49
C GLY A 140 7.49 -6.58 -3.37
N ILE A 141 7.56 -5.29 -3.01
CA ILE A 141 6.40 -4.40 -3.02
C ILE A 141 6.77 -3.08 -3.72
N LEU A 142 5.93 -2.68 -4.66
CA LEU A 142 5.96 -1.38 -5.35
C LEU A 142 4.68 -0.61 -5.03
N ALA A 143 4.75 0.73 -4.98
CA ALA A 143 3.58 1.56 -4.74
C ALA A 143 3.51 2.77 -5.67
N TYR A 144 2.31 3.09 -6.15
CA TYR A 144 2.05 4.18 -7.11
C TYR A 144 0.83 5.01 -6.74
N SER A 145 0.91 6.31 -6.99
CA SER A 145 -0.18 7.26 -6.82
C SER A 145 -0.76 7.66 -8.17
N LEU A 146 -2.10 7.67 -8.26
CA LEU A 146 -2.86 8.32 -9.33
C LEU A 146 -3.83 9.36 -8.76
N THR A 147 -3.44 10.01 -7.65
CA THR A 147 -4.24 11.03 -6.98
C THR A 147 -3.57 12.40 -7.01
N TYR A 148 -4.38 13.44 -6.86
CA TYR A 148 -3.96 14.84 -6.93
C TYR A 148 -3.52 15.38 -5.56
N PRO A 149 -2.69 16.45 -5.52
CA PRO A 149 -2.23 17.26 -6.65
C PRO A 149 -1.04 16.67 -7.41
N GLU A 150 -0.96 16.91 -8.72
CA GLU A 150 0.16 16.46 -9.57
C GLU A 150 1.51 17.04 -9.13
N SER A 151 1.49 18.21 -8.48
CA SER A 151 2.67 18.82 -7.88
C SER A 151 3.33 17.94 -6.82
N PHE A 152 2.66 16.90 -6.32
CA PHE A 152 3.23 15.95 -5.37
C PHE A 152 4.03 14.81 -6.02
N TYR A 153 3.93 14.62 -7.33
CA TYR A 153 4.69 13.56 -7.98
C TYR A 153 6.19 13.87 -8.00
N ALA A 154 6.98 12.86 -7.69
CA ALA A 154 8.43 12.88 -7.77
C ALA A 154 8.88 13.04 -9.22
N GLY A 155 10.05 13.65 -9.39
CA GLY A 155 10.76 13.74 -10.66
C GLY A 155 12.25 13.48 -10.44
N LYS A 156 13.06 13.63 -11.49
CA LYS A 156 14.51 13.33 -11.46
C LYS A 156 15.25 13.95 -10.27
N GLU A 157 14.93 15.20 -9.93
CA GLU A 157 15.54 15.95 -8.81
C GLU A 157 14.47 16.52 -7.86
N LYS A 158 13.24 16.02 -7.98
CA LYS A 158 12.08 16.54 -7.24
C LYS A 158 11.58 15.47 -6.28
N PRO A 159 11.57 15.74 -4.96
CA PRO A 159 10.95 14.87 -3.97
C PRO A 159 9.45 14.74 -4.18
N GLY A 160 8.90 13.57 -3.89
CA GLY A 160 7.47 13.33 -4.05
C GLY A 160 7.08 11.86 -4.10
N THR A 161 5.87 11.60 -4.57
CA THR A 161 5.32 10.25 -4.75
C THR A 161 5.53 9.72 -6.17
N VAL A 162 5.59 8.40 -6.33
CA VAL A 162 5.69 7.81 -7.68
C VAL A 162 4.36 7.92 -8.40
N TYR A 163 4.34 8.58 -9.56
CA TYR A 163 3.16 8.60 -10.42
C TYR A 163 2.94 7.24 -11.10
N GLY A 164 1.71 6.73 -11.04
CA GLY A 164 1.31 5.44 -11.62
C GLY A 164 1.07 5.46 -13.13
N SER A 165 2.05 5.93 -13.90
CA SER A 165 2.03 5.78 -15.36
C SER A 165 2.42 4.36 -15.78
N TYR A 166 1.96 3.92 -16.96
CA TYR A 166 2.36 2.62 -17.55
C TYR A 166 3.89 2.47 -17.61
N GLY A 167 4.62 3.53 -17.96
CA GLY A 167 6.08 3.50 -18.03
C GLY A 167 6.76 3.32 -16.67
N ASN A 168 6.31 4.02 -15.63
CA ASN A 168 6.85 3.85 -14.28
C ASN A 168 6.53 2.46 -13.73
N ILE A 169 5.31 1.96 -13.95
CA ILE A 169 4.87 0.63 -13.53
C ILE A 169 5.73 -0.45 -14.20
N LEU A 170 5.88 -0.39 -15.53
CA LEU A 170 6.65 -1.36 -16.29
C LEU A 170 8.13 -1.36 -15.85
N LYS A 171 8.71 -0.17 -15.70
CA LYS A 171 10.09 0.00 -15.21
C LYS A 171 10.26 -0.57 -13.81
N GLY A 172 9.34 -0.27 -12.89
CA GLY A 172 9.39 -0.75 -11.52
C GLY A 172 9.29 -2.26 -11.45
N ILE A 173 8.30 -2.86 -12.11
CA ILE A 173 8.12 -4.32 -12.16
C ILE A 173 9.35 -4.98 -12.78
N GLY A 174 9.80 -4.53 -13.96
CA GLY A 174 10.98 -5.09 -14.63
C GLY A 174 12.28 -4.96 -13.82
N SER A 175 12.40 -3.95 -12.96
CA SER A 175 13.60 -3.77 -12.12
C SER A 175 13.74 -4.79 -10.97
N ILE A 176 12.64 -5.42 -10.55
CA ILE A 176 12.64 -6.30 -9.37
C ILE A 176 12.11 -7.71 -9.65
N ARG A 177 11.33 -7.92 -10.72
CA ARG A 177 10.60 -9.17 -10.95
C ARG A 177 11.51 -10.40 -10.87
N ASP A 178 12.70 -10.35 -11.46
CA ASP A 178 13.62 -11.48 -11.48
C ASP A 178 14.34 -11.72 -10.14
N SER A 179 14.18 -10.83 -9.17
CA SER A 179 14.83 -10.90 -7.85
C SER A 179 13.87 -11.28 -6.72
N VAL A 180 12.61 -11.57 -7.03
CA VAL A 180 11.58 -11.86 -6.02
C VAL A 180 10.72 -13.06 -6.42
N ASP A 181 10.19 -13.78 -5.44
CA ASP A 181 9.28 -14.90 -5.62
C ASP A 181 7.82 -14.43 -5.72
N PHE A 182 7.48 -13.37 -4.96
CA PHE A 182 6.14 -12.79 -4.94
C PHE A 182 6.21 -11.26 -5.04
N LEU A 183 5.54 -10.68 -6.04
CA LEU A 183 5.54 -9.23 -6.29
C LEU A 183 4.15 -8.63 -6.07
N VAL A 184 4.07 -7.67 -5.16
CA VAL A 184 2.88 -6.89 -4.87
C VAL A 184 3.00 -5.51 -5.51
N VAL A 185 1.94 -5.08 -6.20
CA VAL A 185 1.82 -3.70 -6.67
C VAL A 185 0.66 -3.02 -5.98
N ALA A 186 0.97 -2.02 -5.16
CA ALA A 186 0.02 -1.19 -4.45
C ALA A 186 -0.31 0.10 -5.21
N PHE A 187 -1.55 0.52 -5.15
CA PHE A 187 -2.02 1.76 -5.75
C PHE A 187 -2.83 2.59 -4.77
N HIS A 188 -2.70 3.90 -4.89
CA HIS A 188 -3.60 4.88 -4.30
C HIS A 188 -4.31 5.63 -5.44
N TRP A 189 -5.60 5.33 -5.66
CA TRP A 189 -6.30 5.64 -6.91
C TRP A 189 -7.83 5.70 -6.79
N GLY A 190 -8.51 6.02 -7.88
CA GLY A 190 -9.97 6.03 -7.93
C GLY A 190 -10.52 7.36 -7.42
N GLN A 191 -11.75 7.31 -6.92
CA GLN A 191 -12.46 8.48 -6.43
C GLN A 191 -12.99 8.19 -5.03
N GLU A 192 -12.80 9.14 -4.12
CA GLU A 192 -13.33 9.05 -2.76
C GLU A 192 -14.81 8.65 -2.76
N LEU A 193 -15.13 7.64 -1.95
CA LEU A 193 -16.46 7.10 -1.65
C LEU A 193 -17.19 6.45 -2.82
N LEU A 194 -16.55 6.31 -3.99
CA LEU A 194 -17.06 5.47 -5.07
C LEU A 194 -16.75 4.00 -4.75
N ASP A 195 -17.77 3.17 -4.57
CA ASP A 195 -17.65 1.77 -4.16
C ASP A 195 -17.48 0.79 -5.33
N THR A 196 -17.29 1.31 -6.55
CA THR A 196 -17.01 0.53 -7.74
C THR A 196 -15.73 1.02 -8.42
N PRO A 197 -14.85 0.11 -8.87
CA PRO A 197 -13.60 0.51 -9.51
C PRO A 197 -13.87 1.09 -10.90
N LYS A 198 -13.20 2.20 -11.21
CA LYS A 198 -13.22 2.81 -12.54
C LYS A 198 -12.54 1.90 -13.57
N VAL A 199 -12.90 2.08 -14.85
CA VAL A 199 -12.35 1.29 -15.96
C VAL A 199 -10.82 1.31 -15.99
N TYR A 200 -10.19 2.46 -15.74
CA TYR A 200 -8.74 2.57 -15.75
C TYR A 200 -8.08 1.79 -14.61
N GLN A 201 -8.71 1.68 -13.43
CA GLN A 201 -8.19 0.88 -12.31
C GLN A 201 -8.11 -0.60 -12.74
N LYS A 202 -9.17 -1.11 -13.40
CA LYS A 202 -9.19 -2.48 -13.95
C LYS A 202 -8.10 -2.69 -15.00
N LYS A 203 -7.95 -1.76 -15.95
CA LYS A 203 -6.93 -1.84 -17.00
C LYS A 203 -5.50 -1.83 -16.42
N LEU A 204 -5.20 -0.92 -15.49
CA LEU A 204 -3.89 -0.84 -14.86
C LEU A 204 -3.59 -2.05 -13.97
N ALA A 205 -4.57 -2.53 -13.19
CA ALA A 205 -4.39 -3.70 -12.35
C ALA A 205 -4.05 -4.95 -13.18
N ARG A 206 -4.83 -5.21 -14.24
CA ARG A 206 -4.56 -6.31 -15.17
C ARG A 206 -3.21 -6.13 -15.88
N PHE A 207 -2.87 -4.91 -16.29
CA PHE A 207 -1.55 -4.61 -16.86
C PHE A 207 -0.40 -4.97 -15.91
N CYS A 208 -0.53 -4.72 -14.60
CA CYS A 208 0.49 -5.13 -13.62
C CYS A 208 0.64 -6.65 -13.59
N ILE A 209 -0.46 -7.39 -13.53
CA ILE A 209 -0.47 -8.85 -13.56
C ILE A 209 0.16 -9.39 -14.85
N ASP A 210 -0.19 -8.81 -16.00
CA ASP A 210 0.34 -9.17 -17.30
C ASP A 210 1.87 -8.97 -17.42
N ASN A 211 2.42 -8.04 -16.64
CA ASN A 211 3.86 -7.73 -16.64
C ASN A 211 4.62 -8.36 -15.47
N GLY A 212 3.97 -9.20 -14.66
CA GLY A 212 4.65 -10.03 -13.66
C GLY A 212 4.31 -9.72 -12.21
N ALA A 213 3.37 -8.83 -11.88
CA ALA A 213 2.83 -8.76 -10.51
C ALA A 213 2.06 -10.04 -10.16
N ASP A 214 2.07 -10.45 -8.89
CA ASP A 214 1.31 -11.60 -8.37
C ASP A 214 0.07 -11.18 -7.57
N LEU A 215 0.09 -9.95 -7.06
CA LEU A 215 -0.99 -9.35 -6.29
C LEU A 215 -1.06 -7.85 -6.59
N VAL A 216 -2.27 -7.33 -6.79
CA VAL A 216 -2.52 -5.89 -6.89
C VAL A 216 -3.45 -5.46 -5.76
N ILE A 217 -3.10 -4.38 -5.05
CA ILE A 217 -3.87 -3.85 -3.92
C ILE A 217 -4.13 -2.36 -4.14
N GLY A 218 -5.39 -1.95 -4.03
CA GLY A 218 -5.78 -0.55 -4.10
C GLY A 218 -6.15 0.06 -2.75
N HIS A 219 -6.06 1.38 -2.72
CA HIS A 219 -6.31 2.31 -1.60
C HIS A 219 -6.89 3.62 -2.16
N HIS A 220 -7.31 4.55 -1.30
CA HIS A 220 -7.85 5.90 -1.56
C HIS A 220 -9.37 6.09 -1.54
N PRO A 221 -10.22 5.22 -2.13
CA PRO A 221 -11.66 5.46 -2.12
C PRO A 221 -12.27 5.53 -0.71
N HIS A 222 -11.54 5.11 0.34
CA HIS A 222 -11.98 4.98 1.73
C HIS A 222 -13.19 4.03 1.91
N VAL A 223 -13.53 3.30 0.86
CA VAL A 223 -14.53 2.23 0.81
C VAL A 223 -13.95 1.05 0.05
N THR A 224 -14.47 -0.15 0.28
CA THR A 224 -14.05 -1.34 -0.45
C THR A 224 -14.63 -1.31 -1.86
N GLN A 225 -13.86 -1.80 -2.84
CA GLN A 225 -14.25 -1.80 -4.28
C GLN A 225 -14.29 -3.22 -4.88
N GLY A 226 -14.31 -4.23 -4.02
CA GLY A 226 -14.32 -5.63 -4.42
C GLY A 226 -13.01 -6.10 -5.02
N GLU A 227 -13.07 -7.34 -5.53
CA GLU A 227 -11.91 -8.12 -5.92
C GLU A 227 -12.14 -8.83 -7.26
N GLU A 228 -11.04 -9.17 -7.92
CA GLU A 228 -11.03 -9.89 -9.19
C GLU A 228 -9.90 -10.92 -9.19
N MET A 229 -10.21 -12.15 -9.60
CA MET A 229 -9.19 -13.13 -9.97
C MET A 229 -8.90 -12.98 -11.46
N TYR A 230 -7.69 -12.54 -11.80
CA TYR A 230 -7.24 -12.35 -13.17
C TYR A 230 -6.01 -13.21 -13.43
N LYS A 231 -6.09 -14.15 -14.38
CA LYS A 231 -5.02 -15.13 -14.68
C LYS A 231 -4.50 -15.87 -13.44
N GLY A 232 -5.41 -16.24 -12.53
CA GLY A 232 -5.08 -16.95 -11.29
C GLY A 232 -4.46 -16.08 -10.19
N LYS A 233 -4.35 -14.76 -10.40
CA LYS A 233 -3.76 -13.80 -9.46
C LYS A 233 -4.82 -12.84 -8.93
N LEU A 234 -4.69 -12.44 -7.67
CA LEU A 234 -5.70 -11.62 -7.00
C LEU A 234 -5.47 -10.13 -7.27
N ILE A 235 -6.55 -9.43 -7.57
CA ILE A 235 -6.64 -7.97 -7.61
C ILE A 235 -7.67 -7.55 -6.56
N VAL A 236 -7.27 -6.70 -5.61
CA VAL A 236 -8.17 -6.04 -4.68
C VAL A 236 -8.20 -4.56 -5.03
N TYR A 237 -9.34 -4.03 -5.49
CA TYR A 237 -9.39 -2.68 -6.04
C TYR A 237 -9.35 -1.57 -5.00
N SER A 238 -9.82 -1.86 -3.79
CA SER A 238 -9.67 -1.00 -2.62
C SER A 238 -9.90 -1.81 -1.36
N LEU A 239 -8.94 -1.79 -0.42
CA LEU A 239 -9.14 -2.30 0.94
C LEU A 239 -9.93 -1.32 1.84
N GLY A 240 -10.21 -0.11 1.35
CA GLY A 240 -10.87 0.93 2.12
C GLY A 240 -10.00 1.46 3.26
N ASN A 241 -10.59 1.74 4.42
CA ASN A 241 -9.89 2.26 5.60
C ASN A 241 -9.40 1.16 6.52
N PHE A 242 -8.36 1.47 7.30
CA PHE A 242 -8.00 0.75 8.51
C PHE A 242 -8.32 1.61 9.74
N ALA A 243 -7.32 2.04 10.52
CA ALA A 243 -7.48 3.02 11.59
C ALA A 243 -7.29 4.43 11.01
N PHE A 244 -8.39 5.15 10.81
CA PHE A 244 -8.41 6.37 10.00
C PHE A 244 -8.98 7.56 10.77
N GLY A 245 -8.12 8.52 11.14
CA GLY A 245 -8.43 9.63 12.06
C GLY A 245 -9.39 10.74 11.56
N THR A 246 -10.43 10.40 10.80
CA THR A 246 -11.49 11.33 10.31
C THR A 246 -12.87 10.94 10.84
N PHE A 247 -13.82 11.87 10.92
CA PHE A 247 -15.20 11.57 11.37
C PHE A 247 -16.10 10.95 10.27
N SER A 248 -15.50 10.37 9.22
CA SER A 248 -16.29 9.78 8.15
C SER A 248 -16.97 8.49 8.59
N GLU A 249 -18.30 8.52 8.70
CA GLU A 249 -19.12 7.34 8.98
C GLU A 249 -19.44 6.50 7.73
N ARG A 250 -18.92 6.93 6.56
CA ARG A 250 -19.09 6.24 5.27
C ARG A 250 -17.96 5.27 4.96
N GLY A 251 -16.90 5.26 5.77
CA GLY A 251 -15.75 4.39 5.57
C GLY A 251 -16.13 2.91 5.65
N LYS A 252 -15.53 2.10 4.78
CA LYS A 252 -15.53 0.63 4.86
C LYS A 252 -14.09 0.18 4.89
N GLY A 253 -13.81 -0.96 5.52
CA GLY A 253 -12.44 -1.44 5.67
C GLY A 253 -12.34 -2.95 5.57
N GLU A 254 -11.22 -3.41 5.02
CA GLU A 254 -10.84 -4.81 4.90
C GLU A 254 -9.36 -5.00 5.22
N MET A 255 -9.05 -6.17 5.77
CA MET A 255 -7.70 -6.66 5.96
C MET A 255 -7.49 -7.87 5.05
N LEU A 256 -6.44 -7.85 4.24
CA LEU A 256 -6.04 -8.98 3.41
C LEU A 256 -4.91 -9.73 4.12
N VAL A 257 -5.16 -10.99 4.43
CA VAL A 257 -4.16 -11.95 4.89
C VAL A 257 -3.72 -12.80 3.71
N VAL A 258 -2.41 -12.90 3.50
CA VAL A 258 -1.79 -13.72 2.45
C VAL A 258 -0.93 -14.78 3.13
N ASP A 259 -1.29 -16.04 2.98
CA ASP A 259 -0.49 -17.19 3.44
C ASP A 259 0.22 -17.83 2.26
N ILE A 260 1.56 -17.82 2.27
CA ILE A 260 2.42 -18.45 1.28
C ILE A 260 2.99 -19.73 1.89
N LYS A 261 2.64 -20.89 1.34
CA LYS A 261 3.05 -22.22 1.82
C LYS A 261 3.56 -23.06 0.66
N GLY A 262 4.89 -23.13 0.53
CA GLY A 262 5.52 -23.70 -0.66
C GLY A 262 5.01 -23.01 -1.91
N ASP A 263 4.43 -23.79 -2.83
CA ASP A 263 3.89 -23.31 -4.11
C ASP A 263 2.41 -22.87 -4.05
N SER A 264 1.83 -22.75 -2.86
CA SER A 264 0.43 -22.37 -2.71
C SER A 264 0.31 -21.03 -2.01
N ILE A 265 -0.55 -20.17 -2.56
CA ILE A 265 -0.86 -18.86 -1.99
C ILE A 265 -2.35 -18.83 -1.66
N HIS A 266 -2.65 -18.58 -0.41
CA HIS A 266 -4.02 -18.44 0.07
C HIS A 266 -4.28 -16.99 0.46
N TYR A 267 -5.40 -16.46 -0.02
CA TYR A 267 -5.83 -15.12 0.32
C TYR A 267 -7.09 -15.21 1.18
N ASN A 268 -7.08 -14.50 2.31
CA ASN A 268 -8.23 -14.35 3.17
C ASN A 268 -8.51 -12.86 3.39
N ILE A 269 -9.64 -12.38 2.89
CA ILE A 269 -10.09 -11.01 3.08
C ILE A 269 -11.06 -11.00 4.26
N ILE A 270 -10.68 -10.24 5.29
CA ILE A 270 -11.39 -10.10 6.56
C ILE A 270 -12.01 -8.70 6.60
N PRO A 271 -13.34 -8.57 6.53
CA PRO A 271 -14.01 -7.30 6.68
C PRO A 271 -13.81 -6.71 8.08
N LEU A 272 -13.66 -5.39 8.16
CA LEU A 272 -13.45 -4.64 9.39
C LEU A 272 -14.59 -3.64 9.61
N GLU A 273 -14.98 -3.45 10.87
CA GLU A 273 -15.69 -2.24 11.27
C GLU A 273 -14.63 -1.15 11.48
N VAL A 274 -14.80 -0.02 10.79
CA VAL A 274 -13.84 1.09 10.80
C VAL A 274 -14.50 2.44 11.12
N ARG A 275 -15.83 2.45 11.29
CA ARG A 275 -16.57 3.66 11.57
C ARG A 275 -16.19 4.22 12.94
N PRO A 276 -15.79 5.50 13.04
CA PRO A 276 -15.38 6.12 14.30
C PRO A 276 -16.41 5.95 15.41
N SER A 277 -17.70 6.16 15.11
CA SER A 277 -18.81 6.03 16.07
C SER A 277 -18.94 4.65 16.73
N ARG A 278 -18.33 3.61 16.14
CA ARG A 278 -18.41 2.21 16.62
C ARG A 278 -17.09 1.67 17.15
N THR A 279 -15.99 2.26 16.72
CA THR A 279 -14.64 1.70 16.92
C THR A 279 -13.77 2.56 17.83
N ASP A 280 -14.17 3.81 18.05
CA ASP A 280 -13.25 4.83 18.58
C ASP A 280 -11.95 4.88 17.77
N PHE A 281 -11.99 4.67 16.45
CA PHE A 281 -10.82 4.58 15.56
C PHE A 281 -9.90 3.37 15.79
N SER A 282 -10.34 2.35 16.53
CA SER A 282 -9.66 1.07 16.69
C SER A 282 -10.45 -0.05 15.98
N PRO A 283 -10.11 -0.36 14.72
CA PRO A 283 -10.87 -1.31 13.91
C PRO A 283 -10.96 -2.69 14.55
N TYR A 284 -12.05 -3.39 14.32
CA TYR A 284 -12.22 -4.79 14.72
C TYR A 284 -12.83 -5.60 13.59
N THR A 285 -12.57 -6.91 13.59
CA THR A 285 -13.08 -7.82 12.56
C THR A 285 -14.60 -7.96 12.64
N LEU A 286 -15.29 -7.80 11.52
CA LEU A 286 -16.69 -8.17 11.41
C LEU A 286 -16.84 -9.69 11.29
N LYS A 287 -18.02 -10.20 11.64
CA LYS A 287 -18.34 -11.61 11.40
C LYS A 287 -18.48 -11.84 9.89
N GLY A 288 -17.61 -12.68 9.33
CA GLY A 288 -17.59 -13.04 7.91
C GLY A 288 -16.17 -13.01 7.37
N GLU A 289 -15.84 -13.93 6.47
CA GLU A 289 -14.54 -14.00 5.80
C GLU A 289 -14.76 -14.38 4.33
N ARG A 290 -13.96 -13.82 3.42
CA ARG A 290 -13.95 -14.18 2.00
C ARG A 290 -12.61 -14.83 1.67
N LYS A 291 -12.65 -16.08 1.18
CA LYS A 291 -11.43 -16.89 0.93
C LYS A 291 -11.24 -17.18 -0.54
N TYR A 292 -10.00 -17.03 -0.99
CA TYR A 292 -9.54 -17.50 -2.29
C TYR A 292 -8.41 -18.51 -2.10
N LYS A 293 -8.51 -19.66 -2.77
CA LYS A 293 -7.43 -20.64 -2.87
C LYS A 293 -6.76 -20.47 -4.23
N SER A 294 -5.45 -20.22 -4.24
CA SER A 294 -4.65 -20.24 -5.46
C SER A 294 -3.50 -21.23 -5.35
N HIS A 295 -3.24 -21.95 -6.42
CA HIS A 295 -2.05 -22.79 -6.59
C HIS A 295 -1.20 -22.14 -7.67
N PHE A 296 -0.12 -21.47 -7.28
CA PHE A 296 0.83 -20.87 -8.20
C PHE A 296 2.23 -21.16 -7.70
N THR A 297 2.94 -21.99 -8.46
CA THR A 297 4.37 -22.25 -8.26
C THR A 297 5.15 -20.96 -8.53
N PRO A 298 5.91 -20.42 -7.57
CA PRO A 298 6.79 -19.29 -7.79
C PRO A 298 7.59 -19.52 -9.06
N HIS A 299 7.48 -18.61 -10.03
CA HIS A 299 8.33 -18.68 -11.19
C HIS A 299 9.76 -18.39 -10.73
N LYS A 300 10.63 -19.41 -10.75
CA LYS A 300 12.07 -19.15 -10.78
C LYS A 300 12.34 -18.12 -11.88
N PRO A 301 13.15 -17.08 -11.62
CA PRO A 301 13.44 -16.07 -12.62
C PRO A 301 13.91 -16.75 -13.89
N GLN A 302 13.11 -16.64 -14.95
CA GLN A 302 13.59 -16.98 -16.27
C GLN A 302 14.46 -15.83 -16.73
N PRO A 303 15.65 -16.07 -17.32
CA PRO A 303 16.43 -15.00 -17.91
C PRO A 303 15.54 -14.24 -18.89
N HIS A 304 15.33 -12.94 -18.65
CA HIS A 304 14.57 -12.10 -19.56
C HIS A 304 15.09 -12.30 -21.00
N PRO A 305 14.26 -12.70 -21.97
CA PRO A 305 14.64 -12.62 -23.37
C PRO A 305 14.94 -11.15 -23.69
N PRO A 306 15.89 -10.85 -24.59
CA PRO A 306 16.18 -9.47 -24.97
C PRO A 306 14.88 -8.80 -25.42
N HIS A 307 14.49 -7.72 -24.73
CA HIS A 307 13.32 -6.94 -25.11
C HIS A 307 13.42 -6.59 -26.59
N PRO A 308 12.39 -6.89 -27.43
CA PRO A 308 12.31 -6.26 -28.73
C PRO A 308 12.27 -4.75 -28.49
N LEU A 309 13.17 -4.03 -29.16
CA LEU A 309 13.16 -2.57 -29.23
C LEU A 309 11.76 -2.11 -29.63
N ILE A 310 10.96 -1.66 -28.67
CA ILE A 310 9.76 -0.88 -28.96
C ILE A 310 10.29 0.48 -29.41
N LEU A 311 10.45 0.64 -30.72
CA LEU A 311 10.62 1.93 -31.34
C LEU A 311 9.41 2.80 -30.96
N PRO A 312 9.60 4.05 -30.49
CA PRO A 312 8.50 4.94 -30.22
C PRO A 312 7.83 5.27 -31.55
N SER A 313 6.66 4.68 -31.82
CA SER A 313 5.81 5.06 -32.95
C SER A 313 4.65 5.90 -32.46
N GLU A 314 4.63 7.11 -33.02
CA GLU A 314 3.46 7.94 -33.32
C GLU A 314 2.79 8.67 -32.15
N THR A 315 3.24 9.92 -32.02
CA THR A 315 2.48 11.09 -31.58
C THR A 315 1.00 11.01 -31.93
N TYR A 316 0.16 10.90 -30.90
CA TYR A 316 -1.24 11.28 -30.99
C TYR A 316 -1.32 12.81 -31.18
N LEU A 317 -1.59 13.23 -32.41
CA LEU A 317 -2.01 14.59 -32.74
C LEU A 317 -3.45 14.77 -32.21
N TYR A 318 -3.62 15.69 -31.26
CA TYR A 318 -4.93 16.23 -30.94
C TYR A 318 -5.36 17.15 -32.09
N PRO A 319 -6.60 17.06 -32.61
CA PRO A 319 -7.11 18.05 -33.54
C PRO A 319 -7.35 19.36 -32.79
N SER A 320 -6.77 20.44 -33.31
CA SER A 320 -7.19 21.81 -33.02
C SER A 320 -8.55 22.04 -33.66
N GLU A 321 -9.54 22.45 -32.86
CA GLU A 321 -10.76 23.06 -33.38
C GLU A 321 -10.60 24.59 -33.34
N ASP A 322 -11.02 25.20 -34.45
CA ASP A 322 -11.13 26.65 -34.70
C ASP A 322 -12.15 27.36 -33.79
#